data_AF-A0A9P7XNF4-F1
#
_entry.id   AF-A0A9P7XNF4-F1
#
_cell.length_a   1.000
_cell.length_b   1.000
_cell.length_c   1.000
_cell.angle_alpha   90.00
_cell.angle_beta   90.00
_cell.angle_gamma   90.00
#
_symmetry.space_group_name_H-M   'P 1'
#
loop_
_entity.id
_entity.type
_entity.pdbx_description
1 polymer ?
#
loop_
_entity_poly.entity_id
_entity_poly.type
_entity_poly.pdbx_seq_one_letter_code
_entity_poly.pdbx_strand_id
1 'polypeptide(L)'
;MKARIEQYFRDSGIPHSDVERLAHRYYVDYGLAIRGLIEKHPDNKVDGGLPLEKLLTPNLELRAMIESMKHARKVVRILGLEGLFHGMTFCNYLEPQFVCKPDRKSFTKAMREAGVRDQDSSLCFFADDSAPNVDMAVKMGWTAVHVMDKFKDLPSAFGQYQIESLVDLPTVLPQFWR
;
A
#
# COMPACT_ATOMS: atom_id res chain seq x y z
N MET A 1 -33.77 19.08 27.60
CA MET A 1 -32.35 18.67 27.66
C MET A 1 -31.96 18.22 29.08
N LYS A 2 -32.25 19.00 30.14
CA LYS A 2 -32.07 18.63 31.57
C LYS A 2 -32.54 17.20 31.90
N ALA A 3 -33.77 16.84 31.54
CA ALA A 3 -34.32 15.50 31.79
C ALA A 3 -33.55 14.33 31.12
N ARG A 4 -32.92 14.54 29.95
CA ARG A 4 -32.10 13.50 29.29
C ARG A 4 -30.73 13.35 29.95
N ILE A 5 -30.18 14.44 30.48
CA ILE A 5 -28.93 14.44 31.23
C ILE A 5 -29.14 13.74 32.58
N GLU A 6 -30.22 14.07 33.29
CA GLU A 6 -30.57 13.39 34.54
C GLU A 6 -30.88 11.91 34.32
N GLN A 7 -31.52 11.56 33.20
CA GLN A 7 -31.73 10.17 32.85
C GLN A 7 -30.39 9.45 32.58
N TYR A 8 -29.47 10.10 31.88
CA TYR A 8 -28.13 9.56 31.67
C TYR A 8 -27.38 9.35 33.00
N PHE A 9 -27.41 10.32 33.92
CA PHE A 9 -26.82 10.19 35.26
C PHE A 9 -27.39 8.99 36.04
N ARG A 10 -28.70 8.77 35.95
CA ARG A 10 -29.36 7.59 36.53
C ARG A 10 -28.88 6.31 35.85
N ASP A 11 -28.83 6.30 34.53
CA ASP A 11 -28.39 5.15 33.74
C ASP A 11 -26.90 4.84 33.97
N SER A 12 -26.09 5.82 34.38
CA SER A 12 -24.70 5.66 34.83
C SER A 12 -24.57 5.15 36.27
N GLY A 13 -25.69 4.90 36.97
CA GLY A 13 -25.72 4.26 38.30
C GLY A 13 -25.79 5.23 39.49
N ILE A 14 -26.02 6.51 39.27
CA ILE A 14 -26.18 7.48 40.36
C ILE A 14 -27.55 7.32 41.03
N PRO A 15 -27.63 7.20 42.38
CA PRO A 15 -28.90 7.09 43.08
C PRO A 15 -29.83 8.26 42.78
N HIS A 16 -31.12 7.98 42.59
CA HIS A 16 -32.13 8.99 42.25
C HIS A 16 -32.14 10.20 43.20
N SER A 17 -31.88 9.97 44.50
CA SER A 17 -31.79 11.02 45.53
C SER A 17 -30.63 11.99 45.31
N ASP A 18 -29.58 11.57 44.59
CA ASP A 18 -28.36 12.35 44.38
C ASP A 18 -28.26 12.97 42.98
N VAL A 19 -29.04 12.50 42.00
CA VAL A 19 -28.95 12.90 40.58
C VAL A 19 -29.09 14.40 40.38
N GLU A 20 -30.13 15.02 40.94
CA GLU A 20 -30.38 16.45 40.73
C GLU A 20 -29.29 17.30 41.40
N ARG A 21 -28.89 16.92 42.63
CA ARG A 21 -27.84 17.61 43.39
C ARG A 21 -26.48 17.51 42.68
N LEU A 22 -26.09 16.34 42.19
CA LEU A 22 -24.82 16.13 41.50
C LEU A 22 -24.82 16.74 40.10
N ALA A 23 -25.90 16.63 39.32
CA ALA A 23 -25.99 17.25 38.00
C ALA A 23 -25.88 18.78 38.08
N HIS A 24 -26.53 19.40 39.08
CA HIS A 24 -26.39 20.83 39.34
C HIS A 24 -24.97 21.18 39.79
N ARG A 25 -24.41 20.44 40.76
CA ARG A 25 -23.04 20.71 41.25
C ARG A 25 -21.99 20.56 40.14
N TYR A 26 -22.06 19.53 39.31
CA TYR A 26 -21.13 19.32 38.21
C TYR A 26 -21.29 20.32 37.06
N TYR A 27 -22.49 20.81 36.83
CA TYR A 27 -22.68 21.92 35.91
C TYR A 27 -21.98 23.18 36.42
N VAL A 28 -22.13 23.51 37.71
CA VAL A 28 -21.49 24.68 38.33
C VAL A 28 -19.97 24.54 38.36
N ASP A 29 -19.46 23.37 38.75
CA ASP A 29 -18.03 23.15 38.95
C ASP A 29 -17.26 22.95 37.61
N TYR A 30 -17.90 22.41 36.56
CA TYR A 30 -17.24 22.01 35.29
C TYR A 30 -17.80 22.69 34.03
N GLY A 31 -18.85 23.50 34.13
CA GLY A 31 -19.53 24.15 33.00
C GLY A 31 -20.42 23.23 32.16
N LEU A 32 -20.24 21.90 32.26
CA LEU A 32 -21.07 20.87 31.62
C LEU A 32 -21.25 19.70 32.59
N ALA A 33 -22.50 19.40 32.93
CA ALA A 33 -22.83 18.33 33.87
C ALA A 33 -22.25 16.96 33.44
N ILE A 34 -22.34 16.61 32.16
CA ILE A 34 -21.81 15.34 31.63
C ILE A 34 -20.29 15.25 31.75
N ARG A 35 -19.57 16.38 31.64
CA ARG A 35 -18.11 16.37 31.82
C ARG A 35 -17.72 16.06 33.27
N GLY A 36 -18.37 16.72 34.23
CA GLY A 36 -18.14 16.42 35.65
C GLY A 36 -18.56 14.98 36.01
N LEU A 37 -19.59 14.44 35.35
CA LEU A 37 -19.95 13.02 35.45
C LEU A 37 -18.82 12.12 34.93
N ILE A 38 -18.33 12.31 33.70
CA ILE A 38 -17.24 11.50 33.12
C ILE A 38 -15.96 11.55 33.96
N GLU A 39 -15.64 12.71 34.55
CA GLU A 39 -14.42 12.87 35.36
C GLU A 39 -14.52 12.27 36.78
N LYS A 40 -15.67 12.38 37.45
CA LYS A 40 -15.85 11.93 38.85
C LYS A 40 -16.54 10.57 38.98
N HIS A 41 -17.28 10.19 37.96
CA HIS A 41 -18.03 8.94 37.83
C HIS A 41 -17.90 8.43 36.38
N PRO A 42 -16.68 8.04 35.94
CA PRO A 42 -16.42 7.62 34.57
C PRO A 42 -17.41 6.54 34.14
N ASP A 43 -18.21 6.88 33.13
CA ASP A 43 -19.20 6.00 32.52
C ASP A 43 -18.63 5.43 31.23
N ASN A 44 -18.81 4.14 31.03
CA ASN A 44 -18.33 3.39 29.88
C ASN A 44 -19.17 3.65 28.60
N LYS A 45 -20.05 4.67 28.60
CA LYS A 45 -21.14 4.82 27.60
C LYS A 45 -20.96 5.97 26.59
N VAL A 46 -19.99 6.86 26.74
CA VAL A 46 -19.90 8.08 25.89
C VAL A 46 -19.32 7.79 24.50
N ASP A 47 -18.31 6.92 24.38
CA ASP A 47 -17.82 6.47 23.06
C ASP A 47 -18.83 5.54 22.34
N GLY A 48 -19.81 5.00 23.06
CA GLY A 48 -20.81 4.05 22.55
C GLY A 48 -22.08 4.69 21.98
N GLY A 49 -22.13 6.01 21.82
CA GLY A 49 -23.35 6.73 21.47
C GLY A 49 -23.75 6.65 20.00
N LEU A 50 -22.78 6.54 19.08
CA LEU A 50 -23.02 6.21 17.69
C LEU A 50 -22.70 4.74 17.51
N PRO A 51 -23.64 3.91 17.02
CA PRO A 51 -23.39 2.49 16.88
C PRO A 51 -22.59 2.24 15.59
N LEU A 52 -21.35 2.75 15.53
CA LEU A 52 -20.49 2.66 14.34
C LEU A 52 -20.22 1.20 13.97
N GLU A 53 -20.10 0.34 14.98
CA GLU A 53 -19.97 -1.12 14.87
C GLU A 53 -21.26 -1.81 14.41
N LYS A 54 -22.40 -1.10 14.42
CA LYS A 54 -23.67 -1.54 13.81
C LYS A 54 -23.94 -0.90 12.45
N LEU A 55 -23.07 0.00 12.00
CA LEU A 55 -23.26 0.78 10.78
C LEU A 55 -22.17 0.50 9.74
N LEU A 56 -20.96 0.14 10.17
CA LEU A 56 -19.79 -0.05 9.32
C LEU A 56 -18.91 -1.20 9.82
N THR A 57 -18.44 -2.00 8.87
CA THR A 57 -17.45 -3.05 9.09
C THR A 57 -16.35 -2.93 8.03
N PRO A 58 -15.05 -3.03 8.40
CA PRO A 58 -13.96 -3.05 7.42
C PRO A 58 -14.20 -4.15 6.36
N ASN A 59 -14.17 -3.77 5.07
CA ASN A 59 -14.34 -4.72 3.97
C ASN A 59 -12.98 -5.02 3.31
N LEU A 60 -12.29 -6.00 3.89
CA LEU A 60 -10.96 -6.42 3.45
C LEU A 60 -11.01 -7.16 2.10
N GLU A 61 -12.10 -7.85 1.78
CA GLU A 61 -12.31 -8.53 0.48
C GLU A 61 -12.54 -7.53 -0.67
N LEU A 62 -13.33 -6.48 -0.46
CA LEU A 62 -13.55 -5.40 -1.42
C LEU A 62 -12.24 -4.66 -1.74
N ARG A 63 -11.44 -4.41 -0.71
CA ARG A 63 -10.12 -3.80 -0.85
C ARG A 63 -9.18 -4.70 -1.67
N ALA A 64 -9.07 -5.97 -1.29
CA ALA A 64 -8.22 -6.94 -1.97
C ALA A 64 -8.68 -7.22 -3.41
N MET A 65 -9.98 -7.25 -3.69
CA MET A 65 -10.54 -7.46 -5.03
C MET A 65 -10.21 -6.29 -5.97
N ILE A 66 -10.40 -5.04 -5.54
CA ILE A 66 -10.09 -3.83 -6.34
C ILE A 66 -8.60 -3.75 -6.68
N GLU A 67 -7.73 -4.15 -5.75
CA GLU A 67 -6.29 -4.19 -6.00
C GLU A 67 -5.86 -5.40 -6.82
N SER A 68 -6.55 -6.53 -6.69
CA SER A 68 -6.29 -7.76 -7.46
C SER A 68 -6.60 -7.67 -8.96
N MET A 69 -7.30 -6.61 -9.39
CA MET A 69 -7.41 -6.23 -10.82
C MET A 69 -6.07 -5.71 -11.42
N LYS A 70 -4.98 -5.74 -10.63
CA LYS A 70 -3.53 -5.62 -10.94
C LYS A 70 -3.22 -5.44 -12.43
N HIS A 71 -3.13 -4.16 -12.79
CA HIS A 71 -2.76 -3.60 -14.09
C HIS A 71 -1.83 -4.47 -14.94
N ALA A 72 -0.70 -4.94 -14.39
CA ALA A 72 0.27 -5.75 -15.12
C ALA A 72 -0.33 -7.06 -15.68
N ARG A 73 -1.14 -7.79 -14.92
CA ARG A 73 -1.81 -9.01 -15.40
C ARG A 73 -2.85 -8.70 -16.48
N LYS A 74 -3.57 -7.58 -16.33
CA LYS A 74 -4.51 -7.10 -17.35
C LYS A 74 -3.80 -6.74 -18.66
N VAL A 75 -2.65 -6.06 -18.59
CA VAL A 75 -1.83 -5.72 -19.77
C VAL A 75 -1.32 -6.98 -20.46
N VAL A 76 -0.76 -7.94 -19.72
CA VAL A 76 -0.32 -9.23 -20.27
C VAL A 76 -1.47 -9.94 -21.01
N ARG A 77 -2.67 -9.95 -20.43
CA ARG A 77 -3.86 -10.52 -21.06
C ARG A 77 -4.29 -9.78 -22.33
N ILE A 78 -4.36 -8.45 -22.30
CA ILE A 78 -4.76 -7.63 -23.46
C ILE A 78 -3.78 -7.82 -24.63
N LEU A 79 -2.48 -7.93 -24.33
CA LEU A 79 -1.44 -8.19 -25.33
C LEU A 79 -1.39 -9.64 -25.82
N GLY A 80 -2.19 -10.54 -25.26
CA GLY A 80 -2.19 -11.97 -25.63
C GLY A 80 -0.91 -12.72 -25.19
N LEU A 81 -0.23 -12.23 -24.14
CA LEU A 81 1.02 -12.79 -23.65
C LEU A 81 0.83 -13.70 -22.41
N GLU A 82 -0.41 -14.07 -22.11
CA GLU A 82 -0.70 -15.03 -21.03
C GLU A 82 0.00 -16.36 -21.28
N GLY A 83 0.55 -16.96 -20.22
CA GLY A 83 1.30 -18.22 -20.30
C GLY A 83 2.77 -18.08 -20.70
N LEU A 84 3.23 -16.89 -21.12
CA LEU A 84 4.63 -16.65 -21.50
C LEU A 84 5.54 -16.24 -20.32
N PHE A 85 4.96 -16.00 -19.14
CA PHE A 85 5.69 -15.59 -17.93
C PHE A 85 5.48 -16.60 -16.81
N HIS A 86 6.56 -17.02 -16.16
CA HIS A 86 6.51 -17.93 -15.02
C HIS A 86 6.09 -17.23 -13.72
N GLY A 87 6.36 -15.93 -13.60
CA GLY A 87 6.08 -15.14 -12.40
C GLY A 87 5.97 -13.65 -12.69
N MET A 88 5.56 -12.88 -11.68
CA MET A 88 5.38 -11.43 -11.79
C MET A 88 5.71 -10.74 -10.46
N THR A 89 6.77 -9.95 -10.46
CA THR A 89 7.12 -9.04 -9.36
C THR A 89 6.50 -7.67 -9.64
N PHE A 90 5.71 -7.15 -8.70
CA PHE A 90 5.06 -5.85 -8.80
C PHE A 90 5.21 -5.05 -7.50
N CYS A 91 5.00 -3.74 -7.60
CA CYS A 91 4.94 -2.83 -6.47
C CYS A 91 3.62 -3.05 -5.71
N ASN A 92 3.71 -3.53 -4.47
CA ASN A 92 2.53 -3.78 -3.65
C ASN A 92 2.14 -2.53 -2.85
N TYR A 93 1.33 -1.65 -3.44
CA TYR A 93 0.91 -0.38 -2.83
C TYR A 93 0.15 -0.52 -1.49
N LEU A 94 -0.24 -1.74 -1.12
CA LEU A 94 -0.79 -2.05 0.20
C LEU A 94 0.22 -1.99 1.35
N GLU A 95 1.50 -2.14 1.03
CA GLU A 95 2.55 -2.12 2.04
C GLU A 95 2.90 -0.67 2.39
N PRO A 96 2.85 -0.25 3.68
CA PRO A 96 3.17 1.12 4.08
C PRO A 96 4.58 1.59 3.66
N GLN A 97 5.48 0.65 3.41
CA GLN A 97 6.83 0.88 2.90
C GLN A 97 7.09 0.03 1.65
N PHE A 98 6.14 0.04 0.71
CA PHE A 98 6.26 -0.69 -0.53
C PHE A 98 7.57 -0.35 -1.25
N VAL A 99 8.20 -1.38 -1.82
CA VAL A 99 9.44 -1.23 -2.57
C VAL A 99 9.13 -1.10 -4.05
N CYS A 100 9.76 -0.14 -4.71
CA CYS A 100 9.64 0.08 -6.15
C CYS A 100 11.01 0.36 -6.77
N LYS A 101 11.13 0.18 -8.09
CA LYS A 101 12.33 0.60 -8.81
C LYS A 101 12.44 2.14 -8.76
N PRO A 102 13.65 2.72 -8.66
CA PRO A 102 14.97 2.08 -8.78
C PRO A 102 15.59 1.63 -7.44
N ASP A 103 14.82 1.47 -6.36
CA ASP A 103 15.39 1.00 -5.08
C ASP A 103 15.98 -0.41 -5.24
N ARG A 104 17.22 -0.60 -4.75
CA ARG A 104 17.93 -1.89 -4.69
C ARG A 104 17.07 -3.01 -4.10
N LYS A 105 16.22 -2.69 -3.11
CA LYS A 105 15.29 -3.64 -2.48
C LYS A 105 14.29 -4.22 -3.48
N SER A 106 13.88 -3.47 -4.50
CA SER A 106 12.97 -3.94 -5.55
C SER A 106 13.63 -5.01 -6.43
N PHE A 107 14.91 -4.82 -6.78
CA PHE A 107 15.69 -5.81 -7.55
C PHE A 107 15.98 -7.07 -6.72
N THR A 108 16.34 -6.89 -5.45
CA THR A 108 16.54 -7.99 -4.50
C THR A 108 15.26 -8.82 -4.33
N LYS A 109 14.10 -8.14 -4.23
CA LYS A 109 12.78 -8.78 -4.21
C LYS A 109 12.53 -9.59 -5.48
N ALA A 110 12.84 -9.05 -6.66
CA ALA A 110 12.67 -9.74 -7.93
C ALA A 110 13.55 -11.00 -8.04
N MET A 111 14.82 -10.93 -7.65
CA MET A 111 15.71 -12.12 -7.63
C MET A 111 15.16 -13.20 -6.72
N ARG A 112 14.79 -12.83 -5.49
CA ARG A 112 14.24 -13.77 -4.51
C ARG A 112 12.95 -14.44 -5.01
N GLU A 113 12.05 -13.69 -5.63
CA GLU A 113 10.80 -14.21 -6.19
C GLU A 113 11.02 -15.10 -7.42
N ALA A 114 12.09 -14.86 -8.18
CA ALA A 114 12.51 -15.68 -9.30
C ALA A 114 13.42 -16.87 -8.90
N GLY A 115 13.75 -17.03 -7.61
CA GLY A 115 14.63 -18.09 -7.12
C GLY A 115 16.12 -17.89 -7.44
N VAL A 116 16.53 -16.67 -7.80
CA VAL A 116 17.93 -16.32 -8.09
C VAL A 116 18.62 -15.88 -6.81
N ARG A 117 19.80 -16.45 -6.53
CA ARG A 117 20.63 -16.08 -5.38
C ARG A 117 21.49 -14.87 -5.70
N ASP A 118 21.89 -14.10 -4.70
CA ASP A 118 22.67 -12.86 -4.88
C ASP A 118 23.97 -13.08 -5.68
N GLN A 119 24.67 -14.21 -5.48
CA GLN A 119 25.87 -14.55 -6.23
C GLN A 119 25.64 -14.89 -7.71
N ASP A 120 24.40 -15.18 -8.08
CA ASP A 120 23.99 -15.56 -9.44
C ASP A 120 23.35 -14.36 -10.18
N SER A 121 23.57 -13.13 -9.71
CA SER A 121 22.98 -11.93 -10.30
C SER A 121 23.36 -11.70 -11.77
N SER A 122 24.49 -12.27 -12.20
CA SER A 122 24.93 -12.27 -13.60
C SER A 122 24.02 -13.09 -14.53
N LEU A 123 23.17 -13.96 -14.00
CA LEU A 123 22.15 -14.68 -14.75
C LEU A 123 20.89 -13.84 -15.01
N CYS A 124 20.77 -12.66 -14.40
CA CYS A 124 19.62 -11.78 -14.59
C CYS A 124 19.82 -10.88 -15.81
N PHE A 125 18.81 -10.85 -16.67
CA PHE A 125 18.70 -9.97 -17.83
C PHE A 125 17.49 -9.06 -17.67
N PHE A 126 17.64 -7.78 -17.98
CA PHE A 126 16.62 -6.77 -17.71
C PHE A 126 16.49 -5.75 -18.84
N ALA A 127 15.28 -5.54 -19.31
CA ALA A 127 14.95 -4.52 -20.30
C ALA A 127 13.94 -3.53 -19.69
N ASP A 128 14.24 -2.24 -19.76
CA ASP A 128 13.42 -1.17 -19.17
C ASP A 128 13.70 0.15 -19.90
N ASP A 129 12.73 1.06 -19.92
CA ASP A 129 12.81 2.38 -20.55
C ASP A 129 13.28 3.47 -19.57
N SER A 130 13.31 3.18 -18.27
CA SER A 130 13.78 4.10 -17.25
C SER A 130 15.28 3.95 -17.00
N ALA A 131 16.05 4.95 -17.39
CA ALA A 131 17.49 5.04 -17.13
C ALA A 131 17.91 4.73 -15.67
N PRO A 132 17.25 5.28 -14.62
CA PRO A 132 17.55 4.91 -13.23
C PRO A 132 17.33 3.43 -12.91
N ASN A 133 16.34 2.77 -13.53
CA ASN A 133 16.10 1.35 -13.33
C ASN A 133 17.21 0.52 -13.98
N VAL A 134 17.61 0.91 -15.19
CA VAL A 134 18.71 0.29 -15.93
C VAL A 134 20.03 0.42 -15.16
N ASP A 135 20.34 1.63 -14.66
CA ASP A 135 21.53 1.88 -13.84
C ASP A 135 21.56 1.01 -12.57
N MET A 136 20.43 0.89 -11.88
CA MET A 136 20.34 0.00 -10.71
C MET A 136 20.54 -1.47 -11.09
N ALA A 137 19.99 -1.94 -12.22
CA ALA A 137 20.21 -3.31 -12.69
C ALA A 137 21.70 -3.58 -12.93
N VAL A 138 22.42 -2.65 -13.57
CA VAL A 138 23.87 -2.74 -13.76
C VAL A 138 24.59 -2.78 -12.41
N LYS A 139 24.22 -1.93 -11.45
CA LYS A 139 24.79 -1.95 -10.08
C LYS A 139 24.50 -3.24 -9.32
N MET A 140 23.44 -3.95 -9.67
CA MET A 140 23.10 -5.27 -9.12
C MET A 140 23.88 -6.42 -9.79
N GLY A 141 24.66 -6.14 -10.85
CA GLY A 141 25.40 -7.13 -11.62
C GLY A 141 24.56 -7.82 -12.70
N TRP A 142 23.37 -7.28 -13.02
CA TRP A 142 22.53 -7.79 -14.10
C TRP A 142 23.02 -7.29 -15.45
N THR A 143 22.71 -8.03 -16.51
CA THR A 143 22.81 -7.51 -17.88
C THR A 143 21.57 -6.69 -18.19
N ALA A 144 21.74 -5.41 -18.50
CA ALA A 144 20.65 -4.46 -18.70
C ALA A 144 20.63 -3.89 -20.13
N VAL A 145 19.44 -3.87 -20.72
CA VAL A 145 19.12 -3.30 -22.03
C VAL A 145 18.21 -2.10 -21.82
N HIS A 146 18.62 -0.94 -22.31
CA HIS A 146 17.80 0.27 -22.23
C HIS A 146 16.93 0.38 -23.49
N VAL A 147 15.61 0.44 -23.30
CA VAL A 147 14.64 0.55 -24.39
C VAL A 147 14.26 2.02 -24.57
N MET A 148 14.67 2.65 -25.66
CA MET A 148 14.47 4.07 -25.89
C MET A 148 13.78 4.38 -27.21
N ASP A 149 12.77 5.24 -27.17
CA ASP A 149 12.15 5.72 -28.39
C ASP A 149 13.14 6.53 -29.25
N LYS A 150 13.07 6.33 -30.58
CA LYS A 150 13.92 6.95 -31.61
C LYS A 150 14.01 8.47 -31.53
N PHE A 151 12.99 9.09 -30.94
CA PHE A 151 12.79 10.53 -30.92
C PHE A 151 13.42 11.23 -29.70
N LYS A 152 14.14 10.51 -28.84
CA LYS A 152 15.00 11.14 -27.82
C LYS A 152 16.41 11.28 -28.39
N ASP A 153 16.74 12.48 -28.85
CA ASP A 153 17.90 12.88 -29.66
C ASP A 153 19.32 12.62 -29.08
N LEU A 154 19.49 11.77 -28.08
CA LEU A 154 20.80 11.47 -27.51
C LEU A 154 20.97 9.97 -27.25
N PRO A 155 22.06 9.34 -27.72
CA PRO A 155 22.39 7.98 -27.31
C PRO A 155 22.49 7.94 -25.79
N SER A 156 21.87 6.93 -25.20
CA SER A 156 21.95 6.75 -23.77
C SER A 156 23.33 6.25 -23.34
N ALA A 157 23.70 6.50 -22.09
CA ALA A 157 24.88 5.89 -21.47
C ALA A 157 24.48 4.81 -20.44
N PHE A 158 23.20 4.42 -20.41
CA PHE A 158 22.65 3.49 -19.43
C PHE A 158 22.54 2.09 -20.04
N GLY A 159 22.92 1.08 -19.25
CA GLY A 159 22.87 -0.33 -19.64
C GLY A 159 24.05 -0.76 -20.51
N GLN A 160 24.18 -2.06 -20.72
CA GLN A 160 25.18 -2.63 -21.64
C GLN A 160 24.73 -2.52 -23.10
N TYR A 161 23.42 -2.48 -23.34
CA TYR A 161 22.83 -2.46 -24.66
C TYR A 161 21.71 -1.43 -24.75
N GLN A 162 21.42 -0.98 -25.97
CA GLN A 162 20.32 -0.08 -26.29
C GLN A 162 19.57 -0.58 -27.49
N ILE A 163 18.24 -0.50 -27.41
CA ILE A 163 17.33 -0.86 -28.49
C ILE A 163 16.17 0.12 -28.53
N GLU A 164 15.47 0.18 -29.65
CA GLU A 164 14.36 1.09 -29.85
C GLU A 164 13.01 0.43 -29.55
N SER A 165 12.93 -0.88 -29.80
CA SER A 165 11.76 -1.70 -29.50
C SER A 165 12.17 -3.01 -28.85
N LEU A 166 11.29 -3.57 -28.01
CA LEU A 166 11.53 -4.87 -27.38
C LEU A 166 11.73 -6.01 -28.40
N VAL A 167 11.20 -5.88 -29.62
CA VAL A 167 11.40 -6.88 -30.68
C VAL A 167 12.82 -6.91 -31.23
N ASP A 168 13.63 -5.89 -30.91
CA ASP A 168 15.03 -5.80 -31.33
C ASP A 168 15.98 -6.52 -30.36
N LEU A 169 15.48 -7.09 -29.25
CA LEU A 169 16.27 -7.87 -28.29
C LEU A 169 17.18 -8.94 -28.95
N PRO A 170 16.76 -9.68 -30.00
CA PRO A 170 17.63 -10.64 -30.68
C PRO A 170 18.87 -10.02 -31.32
N THR A 171 18.87 -8.72 -31.61
CA THR A 171 20.03 -8.03 -32.20
C THR A 171 21.16 -7.80 -31.20
N VAL A 172 20.82 -7.65 -29.91
CA VAL A 172 21.77 -7.36 -28.82
C VAL A 172 22.03 -8.56 -27.92
N LEU A 173 21.09 -9.50 -27.85
CA LEU A 173 21.17 -10.73 -27.06
C LEU A 173 20.81 -11.97 -27.92
N PRO A 174 21.52 -12.21 -29.05
CA PRO A 174 21.17 -13.27 -29.99
C PRO A 174 21.24 -14.68 -29.40
N GLN A 175 21.94 -14.89 -28.29
CA GLN A 175 22.11 -16.20 -27.65
C GLN A 175 20.79 -16.83 -27.14
N PHE A 176 19.72 -16.06 -26.97
CA PHE A 176 18.42 -16.58 -26.51
C PHE A 176 17.49 -17.03 -27.64
N TRP A 177 17.88 -16.83 -28.91
CA TRP A 177 17.07 -17.16 -30.10
C TRP A 177 17.81 -18.09 -31.08
N ARG A 178 18.71 -18.92 -30.56
CA ARG A 178 19.45 -19.92 -31.33
C ARG A 178 18.95 -21.33 -31.05
#